data_AF-A0A535JMS8-F1
#
_entry.id   AF-A0A535JMS8-F1
#
_cell.length_a   1.000
_cell.length_b   1.000
_cell.length_c   1.000
_cell.angle_alpha   90.00
_cell.angle_beta   90.00
_cell.angle_gamma   90.00
#
_symmetry.space_group_name_H-M   'P 1'
#
loop_
_entity.id
_entity.type
_entity.pdbx_description
1 polymer ?
#
loop_
_entity_poly.entity_id
_entity_poly.type
_entity_poly.pdbx_seq_one_letter_code
_entity_poly.pdbx_strand_id
1 'polypeptide(L)'
;MTRIAADKLHPNARAIVDQIAALPQLPTLTPAEARGRPAPLEAAPEAVASVTARTIPGPGGSLAIRIYRPKDVLRAALVYFHGGGWVVGSLDSADG
;
A
#
# COMPACT_ATOMS: atom_id res chain seq x y z
N MET A 1 -22.10 2.71 38.05
CA MET A 1 -21.73 1.78 36.96
C MET A 1 -21.62 2.57 35.68
N THR A 2 -20.41 2.96 35.29
CA THR A 2 -20.17 3.75 34.08
C THR A 2 -20.16 2.80 32.88
N ARG A 3 -21.14 2.94 32.00
CA ARG A 3 -21.23 2.19 30.75
C ARG A 3 -20.07 2.66 29.87
N ILE A 4 -19.04 1.81 29.69
CA ILE A 4 -18.00 2.08 28.69
C ILE A 4 -18.71 2.08 27.34
N ALA A 5 -18.74 3.24 26.67
CA ALA A 5 -19.25 3.30 25.31
C ALA A 5 -18.41 2.33 24.47
N ALA A 6 -19.07 1.42 23.74
CA ALA A 6 -18.38 0.52 22.83
C ALA A 6 -17.51 1.36 21.87
N ASP A 7 -16.29 0.88 21.58
CA ASP A 7 -15.41 1.52 20.62
C ASP A 7 -16.16 1.73 19.29
N LYS A 8 -16.02 2.93 18.72
CA LYS A 8 -16.67 3.28 17.44
C LYS A 8 -15.99 2.61 16.24
N LEU A 9 -14.79 2.06 16.41
CA LEU A 9 -14.09 1.34 15.36
C LEU A 9 -14.64 -0.08 15.20
N HIS A 10 -14.73 -0.54 13.95
CA HIS A 10 -14.90 -1.96 13.67
C HIS A 10 -13.74 -2.75 14.32
N PRO A 11 -13.95 -3.96 14.87
CA PRO A 11 -12.91 -4.72 15.57
C PRO A 11 -11.60 -4.87 14.78
N ASN A 12 -11.68 -5.16 13.47
CA ASN A 12 -10.49 -5.24 12.62
C ASN A 12 -9.76 -3.89 12.49
N ALA A 13 -10.50 -2.78 12.41
CA ALA A 13 -9.90 -1.45 12.35
C ALA A 13 -9.23 -1.08 13.68
N ARG A 14 -9.84 -1.45 14.82
CA ARG A 14 -9.24 -1.26 16.15
C ARG A 14 -7.91 -1.98 16.27
N ALA A 15 -7.84 -3.24 15.84
CA ALA A 15 -6.62 -4.02 15.85
C ALA A 15 -5.50 -3.38 15.01
N ILE A 16 -5.83 -2.83 13.84
CA ILE A 16 -4.87 -2.10 12.99
C ILE A 16 -4.35 -0.85 13.70
N VAL A 17 -5.22 -0.07 14.36
CA VAL A 17 -4.77 1.11 15.10
C VAL A 17 -3.85 0.72 16.25
N ASP A 18 -4.12 -0.38 16.95
CA ASP A 18 -3.26 -0.86 18.05
C ASP A 18 -1.89 -1.29 17.53
N GLN A 19 -1.82 -1.95 16.37
CA GLN A 19 -0.56 -2.30 15.71
C GLN A 19 0.22 -1.06 15.28
N ILE A 20 -0.45 -0.07 14.68
CA ILE A 20 0.19 1.18 14.24
C ILE A 20 0.69 2.00 15.44
N ALA A 21 -0.04 1.99 16.56
CA ALA A 21 0.34 2.71 17.77
C ALA A 21 1.62 2.17 18.44
N ALA A 22 2.00 0.92 18.16
CA ALA A 22 3.25 0.33 18.62
C ALA A 22 4.46 0.74 17.77
N LEU A 23 4.26 1.38 16.61
CA LEU A 23 5.33 1.83 15.72
C LEU A 23 5.72 3.28 16.02
N PRO A 24 6.98 3.68 15.71
CA PRO A 24 7.36 5.09 15.70
C PRO A 24 6.45 5.92 14.80
N GLN A 25 6.11 7.12 15.25
CA GLN A 25 5.28 8.04 14.49
C GLN A 25 6.07 8.54 13.27
N LEU A 26 5.44 8.57 12.09
CA LEU A 26 6.10 9.01 10.86
C LEU A 26 6.82 10.37 10.96
N PRO A 27 6.26 11.40 11.64
CA PRO A 27 6.93 12.70 11.75
C PRO A 27 8.23 12.68 12.57
N THR A 28 8.49 11.63 13.35
CA THR A 28 9.71 11.49 14.15
C THR A 28 10.83 10.75 13.41
N LEU A 29 10.56 10.27 12.19
CA LEU A 29 11.52 9.53 11.37
C LEU A 29 12.09 10.42 10.26
N THR A 30 13.32 10.11 9.83
CA THR A 30 13.84 10.62 8.56
C THR A 30 13.09 9.98 7.38
N PRO A 31 13.11 10.60 6.18
CA PRO A 31 12.50 9.98 4.99
C PRO A 31 13.07 8.61 4.62
N ALA A 32 14.36 8.37 4.89
CA ALA A 32 14.98 7.08 4.63
C ALA A 32 14.42 5.99 5.56
N GLU A 33 14.31 6.28 6.86
CA GLU A 33 13.72 5.37 7.84
C GLU A 33 12.23 5.13 7.57
N ALA A 34 11.48 6.18 7.22
CA ALA A 34 10.06 6.07 6.91
C ALA A 34 9.80 5.12 5.71
N ARG A 35 10.68 5.11 4.69
CA ARG A 35 10.60 4.18 3.55
C ARG A 35 10.92 2.74 3.90
N GLY A 36 11.77 2.51 4.91
CA GLY A 36 12.12 1.17 5.38
C GLY A 36 11.13 0.58 6.38
N ARG A 37 10.10 1.34 6.79
CA ARG A 37 9.12 0.88 7.77
C ARG A 37 8.22 -0.21 7.18
N PRO A 38 8.00 -1.34 7.86
CA PRO A 38 7.12 -2.40 7.38
C PRO A 38 5.68 -1.89 7.21
N ALA A 39 5.01 -2.38 6.16
CA ALA A 39 3.59 -2.10 5.95
C ALA A 39 2.76 -2.91 6.97
N PRO A 40 1.86 -2.27 7.74
CA PRO A 40 1.06 -2.98 8.74
C PRO A 40 -0.05 -3.85 8.12
N LEU A 41 -0.26 -3.75 6.82
CA LEU A 41 -1.32 -4.42 6.07
C LEU A 41 -0.71 -5.01 4.80
N GLU A 42 -0.43 -6.31 4.83
CA GLU A 42 -0.11 -7.09 3.64
C GLU A 42 -1.23 -8.08 3.40
N ALA A 43 -1.81 -8.03 2.20
CA ALA A 43 -2.74 -9.05 1.73
C ALA A 43 -2.00 -9.99 0.78
N ALA A 44 -2.39 -11.26 0.76
CA ALA A 44 -1.91 -12.15 -0.27
C ALA A 44 -2.43 -11.67 -1.63
N PRO A 45 -1.58 -11.53 -2.66
CA PRO A 45 -2.00 -11.01 -3.95
C PRO A 45 -2.97 -11.96 -4.64
N GLU A 46 -3.96 -11.39 -5.34
CA GLU A 46 -4.90 -12.20 -6.12
C GLU A 46 -4.23 -12.75 -7.39
N ALA A 47 -4.52 -14.01 -7.72
CA ALA A 47 -3.94 -14.68 -8.88
C ALA A 47 -4.49 -14.14 -10.20
N VAL A 48 -3.70 -13.30 -10.88
CA VAL A 48 -3.95 -12.81 -12.24
C VAL A 48 -3.34 -13.72 -13.33
N ALA A 49 -3.61 -13.46 -14.61
CA ALA A 49 -3.08 -14.27 -15.70
C ALA A 49 -1.58 -14.03 -15.95
N SER A 50 -1.11 -12.80 -15.79
CA SER A 50 0.32 -12.48 -15.86
C SER A 50 0.64 -11.18 -15.14
N VAL A 51 1.84 -11.11 -14.57
CA VAL A 51 2.44 -9.89 -14.03
C VAL A 51 3.72 -9.60 -14.80
N THR A 52 3.83 -8.40 -15.36
CA THR A 52 5.00 -8.00 -16.15
C THR A 52 5.59 -6.70 -15.61
N ALA A 53 6.84 -6.76 -15.15
CA ALA A 53 7.60 -5.57 -14.78
C ALA A 53 8.24 -4.95 -16.04
N ARG A 54 8.19 -3.61 -16.15
CA ARG A 54 8.84 -2.87 -17.24
C ARG A 54 9.42 -1.55 -16.72
N THR A 55 10.33 -1.00 -17.52
CA THR A 55 10.81 0.37 -17.37
C THR A 55 10.41 1.16 -18.62
N ILE A 56 9.90 2.37 -18.41
CA ILE A 56 9.50 3.30 -19.48
C ILE A 56 10.23 4.64 -19.34
N PRO A 57 10.44 5.40 -20.43
CA PRO A 57 10.97 6.75 -20.32
C PRO A 57 9.95 7.69 -19.65
N GLY A 58 10.42 8.54 -18.75
CA GLY A 58 9.66 9.60 -18.10
C GLY A 58 10.43 10.93 -18.07
N PRO A 59 9.75 12.04 -17.71
CA PRO A 59 10.34 13.38 -17.78
C PRO A 59 11.51 13.60 -16.81
N GLY A 60 11.59 12.82 -15.72
CA GLY A 60 12.69 12.85 -14.75
C GLY A 60 13.64 11.66 -14.85
N GLY A 61 13.58 10.89 -15.94
CA GLY A 61 14.32 9.64 -16.11
C GLY A 61 13.41 8.42 -16.23
N SER A 62 14.02 7.24 -16.14
CA SER A 62 13.32 5.96 -16.28
C SER A 62 12.33 5.71 -15.13
N LEU A 63 11.12 5.27 -15.46
CA LEU A 63 10.05 4.94 -14.51
C LEU A 63 9.79 3.44 -14.53
N ALA A 64 9.81 2.80 -13.36
CA ALA A 64 9.39 1.41 -13.20
C ALA A 64 7.86 1.32 -13.17
N ILE A 65 7.31 0.37 -13.93
CA ILE A 65 5.88 0.04 -13.93
C ILE A 65 5.68 -1.47 -13.77
N ARG A 66 4.52 -1.87 -13.25
CA ARG A 66 4.08 -3.25 -13.20
C ARG A 66 2.71 -3.35 -13.86
N ILE A 67 2.58 -4.28 -14.80
CA ILE A 67 1.36 -4.50 -15.59
C ILE A 67 0.75 -5.82 -15.12
N TYR A 68 -0.48 -5.74 -14.62
CA TYR A 68 -1.28 -6.89 -14.23
C TYR A 68 -2.30 -7.17 -15.32
N ARG A 69 -2.27 -8.37 -15.89
CA ARG A 69 -3.26 -8.80 -16.87
C ARG A 69 -4.21 -9.80 -16.22
N PRO A 70 -5.51 -9.51 -16.13
CA PRO A 70 -6.48 -10.45 -15.59
C PRO A 70 -6.69 -11.63 -16.54
N LYS A 71 -7.36 -12.67 -16.04
CA LYS A 71 -7.73 -13.86 -16.81
C LYS A 71 -8.78 -13.56 -17.89
N ASP A 72 -9.66 -12.60 -17.62
CA ASP A 72 -10.72 -12.21 -18.54
C ASP A 72 -10.28 -11.18 -19.58
N VAL A 73 -10.99 -11.15 -20.71
CA VAL A 73 -10.79 -10.13 -21.74
C VAL A 73 -11.39 -8.81 -21.30
N LEU A 74 -10.54 -7.80 -21.09
CA LEU A 74 -10.95 -6.44 -20.75
C LEU A 74 -11.01 -5.52 -21.98
N ARG A 75 -11.86 -4.47 -21.89
CA ARG A 75 -11.98 -3.39 -22.89
C ARG A 75 -11.29 -2.09 -22.47
N ALA A 76 -10.72 -2.03 -21.27
CA ALA A 76 -10.12 -0.84 -20.69
C ALA A 76 -8.90 -1.20 -19.82
N ALA A 77 -8.09 -0.20 -19.51
CA ALA A 77 -6.97 -0.29 -18.59
C ALA A 77 -7.14 0.71 -17.44
N LEU A 78 -6.71 0.30 -16.24
CA LEU A 78 -6.52 1.19 -15.10
C LEU A 78 -5.04 1.53 -15.00
N VAL A 79 -4.73 2.83 -14.91
CA VAL A 79 -3.40 3.29 -14.51
C VAL A 79 -3.49 3.69 -13.04
N TYR A 80 -2.84 2.90 -12.19
CA TYR A 80 -2.84 3.11 -10.75
C TYR A 80 -1.54 3.77 -10.29
N PHE A 81 -1.66 4.71 -9.35
CA PHE A 81 -0.54 5.36 -8.68
C PHE A 81 -0.66 5.07 -7.19
N HIS A 82 0.39 4.52 -6.59
CA HIS A 82 0.35 4.15 -5.17
C HIS A 82 0.27 5.38 -4.26
N GLY A 83 -0.30 5.17 -3.07
CA GLY A 83 -0.36 6.18 -2.01
C GLY A 83 1.00 6.37 -1.31
N GLY A 84 0.97 7.02 -0.14
CA GLY A 84 2.18 7.23 0.68
C GLY A 84 2.70 8.67 0.68
N GLY A 85 1.84 9.64 0.33
CA GLY A 85 2.13 11.06 0.51
C GLY A 85 3.35 11.56 -0.26
N TRP A 86 3.67 10.93 -1.39
CA TRP A 86 4.84 11.23 -2.24
C TRP A 86 6.21 10.96 -1.60
N VAL A 87 6.25 10.27 -0.45
CA VAL A 87 7.49 9.97 0.28
C VAL A 87 7.71 8.47 0.44
N VAL A 88 6.67 7.73 0.80
CA VAL A 88 6.74 6.28 1.04
C VAL A 88 5.90 5.51 0.02
N GLY A 89 6.07 4.18 0.00
CA GLY A 89 5.43 3.28 -0.95
C GLY A 89 6.33 2.93 -2.14
N SER A 90 5.94 1.86 -2.82
CA SER A 90 6.57 1.28 -4.00
C SER A 90 5.54 0.45 -4.76
N LEU A 91 5.96 -0.14 -5.89
CA LEU A 91 5.16 -1.16 -6.60
C LEU A 91 4.80 -2.34 -5.69
N ASP A 92 5.68 -2.70 -4.75
CA ASP A 92 5.47 -3.84 -3.85
C ASP A 92 4.50 -3.51 -2.72
N SER A 93 4.50 -2.26 -2.23
CA SER A 93 3.54 -1.83 -1.19
C SER A 93 2.09 -1.76 -1.68
N ALA A 94 1.89 -1.77 -2.98
CA ALA A 94 0.58 -1.75 -3.64
C ALA A 94 0.35 -3.01 -4.49
N ASP A 95 1.15 -4.06 -4.26
CA ASP A 95 0.96 -5.34 -4.90
C ASP A 95 -0.15 -6.10 -4.16
N GLY A 96 -1.21 -6.47 -4.88
CA GLY A 96 -2.36 -7.15 -4.28
C GLY A 96 -3.66 -6.92 -4.99
#